data_AF-C5MAJ6-F1
#
_entry.id   AF-C5MAJ6-F1
#
_cell.length_a   1.000
_cell.length_b   1.000
_cell.length_c   1.000
_cell.angle_alpha   90.00
_cell.angle_beta   90.00
_cell.angle_gamma   90.00
#
_symmetry.space_group_name_H-M   'P 1'
#
loop_
_entity.id
_entity.type
_entity.pdbx_description
1 polymer ?
#
loop_
_entity_poly.entity_id
_entity_poly.type
_entity_poly.pdbx_seq_one_letter_code
_entity_poly.pdbx_strand_id
1 'polypeptide(L)'
;MFALVFPPQAVIYTLLMGPLGVIGAWYNLISQASTLSIFIVTISLMPHIQRVAYDAVLVRECSEDVVLMGKLRRYKKLPLRVRVSEYLKAISDLSIFPFSLLKLLAFGLIYFIPFVGPLIVLLFQSSRRGVKAHGRYFKLRGFSRSDTREIHKLNRPAYMGYGIVALWLESFPFVNMYFMFTNTLGAALWAVDIERQEKQAAEKNAIQLQPLTALIDTDSNVTNQPRCAITMMETPETPTSPKIDQKNEEKAKV
;
A
#
# COMPACT_ATOMS: atom_id res chain seq x y z
N MET A 1 7.63 18.17 -30.55
CA MET A 1 6.69 19.10 -29.91
C MET A 1 6.87 20.52 -30.42
N PHE A 2 8.07 21.11 -30.32
CA PHE A 2 8.28 22.50 -30.74
C PHE A 2 7.85 22.80 -32.19
N ALA A 3 8.45 22.15 -33.19
CA ALA A 3 8.13 22.43 -34.59
C ALA A 3 6.67 22.14 -35.01
N LEU A 4 5.98 21.22 -34.32
CA LEU A 4 4.64 20.75 -34.71
C LEU A 4 3.52 21.51 -33.99
N VAL A 5 3.71 21.79 -32.69
CA VAL A 5 2.68 22.39 -31.82
C VAL A 5 2.84 23.91 -31.73
N PHE A 6 4.08 24.44 -31.85
CA PHE A 6 4.33 25.87 -31.72
C PHE A 6 3.62 26.72 -32.78
N PRO A 7 3.69 26.42 -34.10
CA PRO A 7 3.06 27.28 -35.10
C PRO A 7 1.54 27.46 -34.94
N PRO A 8 0.73 26.38 -34.80
CA PRO A 8 -0.71 26.55 -34.60
C PRO A 8 -1.03 27.21 -33.25
N GLN A 9 -0.27 26.89 -32.19
CA GLN A 9 -0.49 27.50 -30.87
C GLN A 9 -0.13 29.00 -30.87
N ALA A 10 0.95 29.40 -31.54
CA ALA A 10 1.33 30.80 -31.68
C ALA A 10 0.28 31.61 -32.45
N VAL A 11 -0.31 31.05 -33.51
CA VAL A 11 -1.40 31.72 -34.25
C VAL A 11 -2.62 31.95 -33.35
N ILE A 12 -3.05 30.93 -32.61
CA ILE A 12 -4.19 31.03 -31.69
C ILE A 12 -3.92 32.08 -30.60
N TYR A 13 -2.77 32.02 -29.95
CA TYR A 13 -2.42 32.98 -28.90
C TYR A 13 -2.27 34.41 -29.45
N THR A 14 -1.72 34.56 -30.67
CA THR A 14 -1.59 35.88 -31.30
C THR A 14 -2.95 36.46 -31.67
N LEU A 15 -3.92 35.62 -32.06
CA LEU A 15 -5.29 36.05 -32.33
C LEU A 15 -6.02 36.52 -31.06
N LEU A 16 -5.79 35.86 -29.92
CA LEU A 16 -6.48 36.16 -28.65
C LEU A 16 -5.84 37.33 -27.87
N MET A 17 -4.51 37.38 -27.82
CA MET A 17 -3.73 38.31 -26.98
C MET A 17 -2.92 39.34 -27.78
N GLY A 18 -3.06 39.36 -29.11
CA GLY A 18 -2.28 40.23 -29.99
C GLY A 18 -0.82 39.76 -30.15
N PRO A 19 0.10 40.63 -30.61
CA PRO A 19 1.49 40.26 -30.91
C PRO A 19 2.27 39.67 -29.72
N LEU A 20 1.91 40.05 -28.48
CA LEU A 20 2.47 39.51 -27.25
C LEU A 20 2.09 38.03 -27.02
N GLY A 21 1.06 37.54 -27.71
CA GLY A 21 0.61 36.16 -27.66
C GLY A 21 1.70 35.15 -28.06
N VAL A 22 2.64 35.51 -28.93
CA VAL A 22 3.77 34.64 -29.32
C VAL A 22 4.63 34.28 -28.10
N ILE A 23 4.87 35.24 -27.20
CA ILE A 23 5.65 35.03 -25.97
C ILE A 23 4.90 34.11 -25.01
N GLY A 24 3.58 34.31 -24.89
CA GLY A 24 2.72 33.44 -24.08
C GLY A 24 2.67 32.00 -24.60
N ALA A 25 2.58 31.82 -25.92
CA ALA A 25 2.64 30.51 -26.57
C ALA A 25 3.98 29.81 -26.32
N TRP A 26 5.08 30.55 -26.37
CA TRP A 26 6.41 30.02 -26.08
C TRP A 26 6.56 29.55 -24.63
N TYR A 27 6.15 30.37 -23.66
CA TYR A 27 6.17 30.01 -22.24
C TYR A 27 5.33 28.77 -21.96
N ASN A 28 4.10 28.73 -22.50
CA ASN A 28 3.19 27.60 -22.32
C ASN A 28 3.77 26.30 -22.91
N LEU A 29 4.41 26.38 -24.08
CA LEU A 29 5.05 25.23 -24.72
C LEU A 29 6.23 24.68 -23.92
N ILE A 30 7.07 25.54 -23.32
CA ILE A 30 8.13 25.12 -22.42
C ILE A 30 7.54 24.40 -21.20
N SER A 31 6.48 24.95 -20.61
CA SER A 31 5.79 24.37 -19.47
C SER A 31 5.14 23.01 -19.79
N GLN A 32 4.54 22.85 -20.97
CA GLN A 32 4.03 21.56 -21.43
C GLN A 32 5.16 20.55 -21.65
N ALA A 33 6.29 20.99 -22.22
CA ALA A 33 7.45 20.13 -22.45
C ALA A 33 8.10 19.65 -21.14
N SER A 34 8.23 20.53 -20.15
CA SER A 34 8.76 20.18 -18.83
C SER A 34 7.83 19.21 -18.12
N THR A 35 6.52 19.46 -18.16
CA THR A 35 5.50 18.56 -17.59
C THR A 35 5.55 17.18 -18.24
N LEU A 36 5.68 17.11 -19.57
CA LEU A 36 5.80 15.85 -20.30
C LEU A 36 7.06 15.08 -19.91
N SER A 37 8.19 15.77 -19.77
CA SER A 37 9.45 15.17 -19.33
C SER A 37 9.34 14.56 -17.92
N ILE A 38 8.83 15.35 -16.96
CA ILE A 38 8.61 14.90 -15.59
C ILE A 38 7.62 13.73 -15.55
N PHE A 39 6.57 13.78 -16.38
CA PHE A 39 5.59 12.72 -16.49
C PHE A 39 6.22 11.41 -16.97
N ILE A 40 7.05 11.45 -18.01
CA ILE A 40 7.77 10.27 -18.55
C ILE A 40 8.68 9.66 -17.48
N VAL A 41 9.44 10.48 -16.76
CA VAL A 41 10.32 10.02 -15.68
C VAL A 41 9.51 9.40 -14.54
N THR A 42 8.46 10.08 -14.09
CA THR A 42 7.63 9.64 -12.95
C THR A 42 6.82 8.38 -13.28
N ILE A 43 6.37 8.19 -14.53
CA ILE A 43 5.57 7.02 -14.89
C ILE A 43 6.43 5.78 -15.20
N SER A 44 7.60 5.98 -15.79
CA SER A 44 8.47 4.88 -16.25
C SER A 44 9.49 4.49 -15.18
N LEU A 45 10.25 5.47 -14.69
CA LEU A 45 11.45 5.23 -13.88
C LEU A 45 11.09 5.03 -12.41
N MET A 46 10.22 5.87 -11.85
CA MET A 46 9.90 5.86 -10.42
C MET A 46 9.35 4.49 -9.93
N PRO A 47 8.37 3.85 -10.61
CA PRO A 47 7.87 2.55 -10.17
C PRO A 47 8.92 1.45 -10.33
N HIS A 48 9.93 1.63 -11.18
CA HIS A 48 11.01 0.67 -11.31
C HIS A 48 12.01 0.79 -10.15
N ILE A 49 12.49 2.01 -9.87
CA ILE A 49 13.47 2.25 -8.80
C ILE A 49 12.88 1.88 -7.44
N GLN A 50 11.63 2.29 -7.16
CA GLN A 50 10.94 1.93 -5.92
C GLN A 50 10.87 0.42 -5.72
N ARG A 51 10.58 -0.35 -6.78
CA ARG A 51 10.54 -1.82 -6.70
C ARG A 51 11.91 -2.42 -6.42
N VAL A 52 12.96 -1.93 -7.07
CA VAL A 52 14.33 -2.41 -6.84
C VAL A 52 14.77 -2.10 -5.41
N ALA A 53 14.49 -0.89 -4.91
CA ALA A 53 14.79 -0.51 -3.54
C ALA A 53 14.02 -1.36 -2.52
N TYR A 54 12.72 -1.59 -2.76
CA TYR A 54 11.88 -2.46 -1.93
C TYR A 54 12.41 -3.90 -1.88
N ASP A 55 12.72 -4.47 -3.05
CA ASP A 55 13.26 -5.82 -3.16
C ASP A 55 14.65 -5.92 -2.51
N ALA A 56 15.50 -4.89 -2.62
CA ALA A 56 16.81 -4.87 -1.97
C ALA A 56 16.71 -4.90 -0.44
N VAL A 57 15.74 -4.20 0.16
CA VAL A 57 15.48 -4.26 1.60
C VAL A 57 15.00 -5.65 2.02
N LEU A 58 14.05 -6.23 1.28
CA LEU A 58 13.58 -7.59 1.56
C LEU A 58 14.71 -8.62 1.46
N VAL A 59 15.58 -8.49 0.46
CA VAL A 59 16.73 -9.39 0.28
C VAL A 59 17.72 -9.28 1.46
N ARG A 60 17.91 -8.06 1.97
CA ARG A 60 18.83 -7.80 3.08
C ARG A 60 18.30 -8.29 4.42
N GLU A 61 17.04 -8.00 4.73
CA GLU A 61 16.47 -8.19 6.07
C GLU A 61 15.74 -9.53 6.26
N CYS A 62 15.30 -10.18 5.17
CA CYS A 62 14.66 -11.50 5.20
C CYS A 62 15.55 -12.61 4.64
N SER A 63 16.88 -12.47 4.68
CA SER A 63 17.86 -13.41 4.10
C SER A 63 17.66 -14.88 4.52
N GLU A 64 17.14 -15.10 5.72
CA GLU A 64 16.84 -16.42 6.30
C GLU A 64 15.57 -17.07 5.72
N ASP A 65 14.70 -16.31 5.04
CA ASP A 65 13.48 -16.82 4.43
C ASP A 65 13.74 -17.29 2.98
N VAL A 66 14.10 -18.56 2.84
CA VAL A 66 14.34 -19.20 1.53
C VAL A 66 13.11 -19.20 0.62
N VAL A 67 11.89 -19.18 1.18
CA VAL A 67 10.65 -19.20 0.39
C VAL A 67 10.38 -17.83 -0.21
N LEU A 68 10.52 -16.77 0.59
CA LEU A 68 10.34 -15.40 0.13
C LEU A 68 11.43 -15.02 -0.90
N MET A 69 12.68 -15.43 -0.68
CA MET A 69 13.78 -15.28 -1.64
C MET A 69 13.54 -16.07 -2.95
N GLY A 70 13.05 -17.31 -2.84
CA GLY A 70 12.70 -18.13 -3.99
C GLY A 70 11.62 -17.47 -4.87
N LYS A 71 10.63 -16.83 -4.24
CA LYS A 71 9.56 -16.09 -4.94
C LYS A 71 10.05 -14.76 -5.53
N LEU A 72 10.97 -14.05 -4.87
CA LEU A 72 11.63 -12.85 -5.40
C LEU A 72 12.37 -13.16 -6.70
N ARG A 73 13.18 -14.22 -6.73
CA ARG A 73 13.96 -14.64 -7.91
C ARG A 73 13.08 -15.11 -9.07
N ARG A 74 11.93 -15.74 -8.79
CA ARG A 74 11.00 -16.26 -9.81
C ARG A 74 10.02 -15.20 -10.33
N TYR A 75 10.05 -13.97 -9.81
CA TYR A 75 9.07 -12.95 -10.19
C TYR A 75 9.23 -12.53 -11.68
N LYS A 76 8.37 -13.06 -12.55
CA LYS A 76 8.37 -12.75 -13.98
C LYS A 76 7.80 -11.34 -14.22
N LYS A 77 8.57 -10.50 -14.91
CA LYS A 77 8.15 -9.14 -15.30
C LYS A 77 6.98 -9.25 -16.28
N LEU A 78 5.79 -8.81 -15.87
CA LEU A 78 4.65 -8.70 -16.78
C LEU A 78 4.98 -7.69 -17.89
N PRO A 79 4.78 -8.02 -19.18
CA PRO A 79 5.05 -7.10 -20.28
C PRO A 79 4.13 -5.88 -20.19
N LEU A 80 4.67 -4.69 -20.47
CA LEU A 80 3.93 -3.42 -20.38
C LEU A 80 2.64 -3.43 -21.21
N ARG A 81 2.62 -4.15 -22.33
CA ARG A 81 1.45 -4.27 -23.23
C ARG A 81 0.23 -4.89 -22.55
N VAL A 82 0.42 -5.91 -21.70
CA VAL A 82 -0.68 -6.57 -20.98
C VAL A 82 -1.29 -5.61 -19.96
N ARG A 83 -0.44 -4.83 -19.30
CA ARG A 83 -0.89 -3.79 -18.36
C ARG A 83 -1.71 -2.71 -19.06
N VAL A 84 -1.25 -2.23 -20.21
CA VAL A 84 -1.96 -1.22 -21.01
C VAL A 84 -3.29 -1.76 -21.54
N SER A 85 -3.33 -3.02 -21.98
CA SER A 85 -4.57 -3.71 -22.39
C SER A 85 -5.62 -3.75 -21.27
N GLU A 86 -5.22 -4.05 -20.04
CA GLU A 86 -6.14 -4.03 -18.88
C GLU A 86 -6.70 -2.62 -18.62
N TYR A 87 -5.87 -1.58 -18.72
CA TYR A 87 -6.33 -0.19 -18.57
C TYR A 87 -7.30 0.22 -19.69
N LEU A 88 -7.02 -0.15 -20.95
CA LEU A 88 -7.92 0.11 -22.07
C LEU A 88 -9.28 -0.57 -21.89
N LYS A 89 -9.30 -1.83 -21.42
CA LYS A 89 -10.55 -2.55 -21.11
C LYS A 89 -11.32 -1.92 -19.95
N ALA A 90 -10.62 -1.38 -18.95
CA ALA A 90 -11.26 -0.66 -17.85
C ALA A 90 -11.84 0.70 -18.28
N ILE A 91 -11.30 1.32 -19.33
CA ILE A 91 -11.84 2.56 -19.91
C ILE A 91 -13.11 2.28 -20.71
N SER A 92 -13.21 1.14 -21.40
CA SER A 92 -14.41 0.78 -22.16
C SER A 92 -15.62 0.42 -21.30
N ASP A 93 -15.44 0.15 -20.00
CA ASP A 93 -16.52 -0.11 -19.06
C ASP A 93 -17.15 1.21 -18.56
N LEU A 94 -17.71 1.96 -19.52
CA LEU A 94 -18.30 3.30 -19.35
C LEU A 94 -19.62 3.27 -18.55
N SER A 95 -20.16 2.10 -18.22
CA SER A 95 -21.46 1.96 -17.53
C SER A 95 -21.40 2.46 -16.06
N ILE A 96 -20.21 2.50 -15.46
CA ILE A 96 -19.98 2.97 -14.07
C ILE A 96 -19.77 4.51 -14.02
N PHE A 97 -19.79 5.18 -15.18
CA PHE A 97 -19.50 6.60 -15.32
C PHE A 97 -20.39 7.55 -14.48
N PRO A 98 -21.73 7.40 -14.40
CA PRO A 98 -22.55 8.39 -13.69
C PRO A 98 -22.28 8.42 -12.18
N PHE A 99 -22.06 7.26 -11.56
CA PHE A 99 -21.74 7.19 -10.12
C PHE A 99 -20.32 7.72 -9.82
N SER A 100 -19.34 7.43 -10.69
CA SER A 100 -17.98 7.97 -10.55
C SER A 100 -17.94 9.48 -10.78
N LEU A 101 -18.76 10.00 -11.69
CA LEU A 101 -18.88 11.43 -11.95
C LEU A 101 -19.47 12.16 -10.74
N LEU A 102 -20.53 11.63 -10.13
CA LEU A 102 -21.12 12.21 -8.92
C LEU A 102 -20.11 12.22 -7.75
N LYS A 103 -19.36 11.13 -7.60
CA LYS A 103 -18.29 11.04 -6.60
C LYS A 103 -17.18 12.07 -6.86
N LEU A 104 -16.77 12.21 -8.12
CA LEU A 104 -15.76 13.21 -8.52
C LEU A 104 -16.26 14.63 -8.24
N LEU A 105 -17.52 14.91 -8.54
CA LEU A 105 -18.14 16.20 -8.25
C LEU A 105 -18.16 16.48 -6.75
N ALA A 106 -18.57 15.51 -5.93
CA ALA A 106 -18.56 15.66 -4.46
C ALA A 106 -17.14 15.91 -3.91
N PHE A 107 -16.12 15.19 -4.41
CA PHE A 107 -14.72 15.46 -4.07
C PHE A 107 -14.20 16.78 -4.66
N GLY A 108 -14.75 17.27 -5.77
CA GLY A 108 -14.45 18.59 -6.30
C GLY A 108 -14.99 19.70 -5.40
N LEU A 109 -16.23 19.55 -4.93
CA LEU A 109 -16.86 20.49 -4.00
C LEU A 109 -16.11 20.56 -2.66
N ILE A 110 -15.65 19.42 -2.12
CA ILE A 110 -14.88 19.43 -0.86
C ILE A 110 -13.54 20.19 -1.03
N TYR A 111 -12.94 20.15 -2.23
CA TYR A 111 -11.68 20.86 -2.51
C TYR A 111 -11.85 22.38 -2.60
N PHE A 112 -13.09 22.87 -2.76
CA PHE A 112 -13.40 24.30 -2.81
C PHE A 112 -13.17 24.99 -1.46
N ILE A 113 -13.12 24.24 -0.36
CA ILE A 113 -12.75 24.72 0.97
C ILE A 113 -11.24 24.53 1.13
N PRO A 114 -10.43 25.62 1.05
CA PRO A 114 -8.98 25.51 1.23
C PRO A 114 -8.66 24.96 2.62
N PHE A 115 -7.54 24.23 2.72
CA PHE A 115 -7.06 23.51 3.92
C PHE A 115 -7.92 22.30 4.36
N VAL A 116 -9.22 22.47 4.59
CA VAL A 116 -10.10 21.39 5.08
C VAL A 116 -10.34 20.33 4.00
N GLY A 117 -10.57 20.77 2.76
CA GLY A 117 -10.78 19.89 1.62
C GLY A 117 -9.62 18.91 1.40
N PRO A 118 -8.38 19.39 1.23
CA PRO A 118 -7.20 18.54 1.12
C PRO A 118 -7.04 17.58 2.30
N LEU A 119 -7.35 18.00 3.53
CA LEU A 119 -7.24 17.17 4.73
C LEU A 119 -8.20 15.97 4.70
N ILE A 120 -9.46 16.21 4.37
CA ILE A 120 -10.49 15.16 4.27
C ILE A 120 -10.16 14.18 3.15
N VAL A 121 -9.74 14.69 1.99
CA VAL A 121 -9.33 13.89 0.84
C VAL A 121 -8.13 13.01 1.20
N LEU A 122 -7.14 13.58 1.89
CA LEU A 122 -5.97 12.89 2.38
C LEU A 122 -6.37 11.73 3.30
N LEU A 123 -7.25 11.96 4.28
CA LEU A 123 -7.75 10.92 5.18
C LEU A 123 -8.46 9.81 4.39
N PHE A 124 -9.34 10.15 3.44
CA PHE A 124 -10.09 9.15 2.69
C PHE A 124 -9.20 8.30 1.76
N GLN A 125 -8.18 8.90 1.16
CA GLN A 125 -7.28 8.21 0.24
C GLN A 125 -6.13 7.48 0.94
N SER A 126 -5.78 7.87 2.17
CA SER A 126 -4.68 7.31 2.97
C SER A 126 -4.74 5.79 3.10
N SER A 127 -5.89 5.24 3.50
CA SER A 127 -6.11 3.81 3.67
C SER A 127 -5.81 3.03 2.38
N ARG A 128 -6.16 3.59 1.21
CA ARG A 128 -5.84 2.98 -0.09
C ARG A 128 -4.36 3.12 -0.43
N ARG A 129 -3.73 4.23 -0.06
CA ARG A 129 -2.29 4.47 -0.27
C ARG A 129 -1.45 3.50 0.54
N GLY A 130 -1.80 3.24 1.80
CA GLY A 130 -1.08 2.30 2.66
C GLY A 130 -1.09 0.87 2.13
N VAL A 131 -2.25 0.37 1.69
CA VAL A 131 -2.34 -0.97 1.06
C VAL A 131 -1.52 -1.04 -0.24
N LYS A 132 -1.54 0.04 -1.04
CA LYS A 132 -0.75 0.10 -2.28
C LYS A 132 0.75 0.00 -2.01
N ALA A 133 1.24 0.56 -0.90
CA ALA A 133 2.65 0.48 -0.52
C ALA A 133 3.09 -0.97 -0.26
N HIS A 134 2.22 -1.79 0.33
CA HIS A 134 2.44 -3.24 0.53
C HIS A 134 2.09 -4.10 -0.69
N GLY A 135 1.69 -3.49 -1.80
CA GLY A 135 1.29 -4.22 -3.00
C GLY A 135 2.40 -5.11 -3.59
N ARG A 136 3.68 -4.81 -3.32
CA ARG A 136 4.81 -5.66 -3.71
C ARG A 136 4.89 -6.91 -2.82
N TYR A 137 4.84 -6.72 -1.50
CA TYR A 137 4.81 -7.80 -0.51
C TYR A 137 3.67 -8.79 -0.76
N PHE A 138 2.42 -8.32 -0.91
CA PHE A 138 1.27 -9.20 -1.15
C PHE A 138 1.42 -10.03 -2.44
N LYS A 139 2.01 -9.44 -3.49
CA LYS A 139 2.32 -10.16 -4.73
C LYS A 139 3.40 -11.21 -4.56
N LEU A 140 4.40 -10.96 -3.71
CA LEU A 140 5.47 -11.91 -3.43
C LEU A 140 4.97 -13.07 -2.57
N ARG A 141 4.09 -12.81 -1.60
CA ARG A 141 3.42 -13.87 -0.84
C ARG A 141 2.48 -14.71 -1.71
N GLY A 142 1.91 -14.10 -2.74
CA GLY A 142 0.99 -14.76 -3.68
C GLY A 142 -0.47 -14.61 -3.25
N PHE A 143 -0.80 -13.61 -2.44
CA PHE A 143 -2.16 -13.36 -2.02
C PHE A 143 -3.04 -12.94 -3.20
N SER A 144 -4.27 -13.45 -3.19
CA SER A 144 -5.31 -13.03 -4.11
C SER A 144 -5.81 -11.63 -3.76
N ARG A 145 -6.57 -11.03 -4.68
CA ARG A 145 -7.23 -9.73 -4.48
C ARG A 145 -8.27 -9.79 -3.36
N SER A 146 -8.91 -10.96 -3.18
CA SER A 146 -9.83 -11.25 -2.06
C SER A 146 -9.10 -11.15 -0.72
N ASP A 147 -7.98 -11.86 -0.61
CA ASP A 147 -7.23 -12.01 0.65
C ASP A 147 -6.62 -10.67 1.07
N THR A 148 -6.09 -9.93 0.09
CA THR A 148 -5.60 -8.56 0.32
C THR A 148 -6.71 -7.64 0.87
N ARG A 149 -7.96 -7.81 0.41
CA ARG A 149 -9.10 -7.02 0.89
C ARG A 149 -9.50 -7.41 2.31
N GLU A 150 -9.38 -8.67 2.67
CA GLU A 150 -9.64 -9.18 4.01
C GLU A 150 -8.58 -8.72 5.01
N ILE A 151 -7.30 -8.90 4.69
CA ILE A 151 -6.17 -8.37 5.46
C ILE A 151 -6.30 -6.87 5.67
N HIS A 152 -6.72 -6.14 4.62
CA HIS A 152 -6.96 -4.70 4.72
C HIS A 152 -8.11 -4.36 5.68
N LYS A 153 -9.20 -5.13 5.66
CA LYS A 153 -10.34 -4.90 6.57
C LYS A 153 -9.92 -5.09 8.02
N LEU A 154 -9.14 -6.14 8.31
CA LEU A 154 -8.66 -6.46 9.64
C LEU A 154 -7.70 -5.38 10.17
N ASN A 155 -6.77 -4.92 9.33
CA ASN A 155 -5.71 -3.98 9.71
C ASN A 155 -5.93 -2.54 9.19
N ARG A 156 -7.19 -2.15 8.97
CA ARG A 156 -7.57 -0.81 8.48
C ARG A 156 -6.84 0.35 9.15
N PRO A 157 -6.80 0.44 10.50
CA PRO A 157 -6.22 1.61 11.16
C PRO A 157 -4.71 1.73 10.94
N ALA A 158 -3.98 0.61 10.93
CA ALA A 158 -2.54 0.60 10.67
C ALA A 158 -2.21 1.09 9.25
N TYR A 159 -2.91 0.58 8.23
CA TYR A 159 -2.74 1.04 6.85
C TYR A 159 -3.17 2.49 6.64
N MET A 160 -4.17 2.95 7.41
CA MET A 160 -4.61 4.35 7.38
C MET A 160 -3.54 5.27 7.97
N GLY A 161 -3.02 4.96 9.16
CA GLY A 161 -1.96 5.74 9.82
C GLY A 161 -0.70 5.88 8.97
N TYR A 162 -0.20 4.76 8.43
CA TYR A 162 0.93 4.77 7.50
C TYR A 162 0.61 5.64 6.27
N GLY A 163 -0.58 5.49 5.69
CA GLY A 163 -1.00 6.25 4.51
C GLY A 163 -1.14 7.75 4.77
N ILE A 164 -1.57 8.16 5.96
CA ILE A 164 -1.70 9.57 6.36
C ILE A 164 -0.31 10.20 6.38
N VAL A 165 0.62 9.59 7.11
CA VAL A 165 2.00 10.06 7.21
C VAL A 165 2.64 10.11 5.82
N ALA A 166 2.57 9.02 5.07
CA ALA A 166 3.13 8.96 3.72
C ALA A 166 2.63 10.08 2.80
N LEU A 167 1.31 10.32 2.77
CA LEU A 167 0.72 11.38 1.95
C LEU A 167 1.05 12.79 2.45
N TRP A 168 1.16 12.97 3.76
CA TRP A 168 1.57 14.23 4.35
C TRP A 168 2.99 14.60 3.95
N LEU A 169 3.93 13.65 4.02
CA LEU A 169 5.31 13.87 3.59
C LEU A 169 5.39 14.11 2.07
N GLU A 170 4.57 13.41 1.28
CA GLU A 170 4.48 13.58 -0.19
C GLU A 170 3.77 14.88 -0.63
N SER A 171 3.15 15.61 0.30
CA SER A 171 2.43 16.87 -0.01
C SER A 171 3.36 17.97 -0.54
N PHE A 172 4.65 17.93 -0.17
CA PHE A 172 5.62 18.95 -0.57
C PHE A 172 6.25 18.64 -1.93
N PRO A 173 6.01 19.45 -2.98
CA PRO A 173 6.41 19.12 -4.35
C PRO A 173 7.93 18.97 -4.57
N PHE A 174 8.75 19.74 -3.83
CA PHE A 174 10.20 19.72 -4.01
C PHE A 174 10.89 18.49 -3.38
N VAL A 175 10.33 17.97 -2.30
CA VAL A 175 10.90 16.83 -1.54
C VAL A 175 10.06 15.55 -1.69
N ASN A 176 8.96 15.62 -2.44
CA ASN A 176 8.05 14.51 -2.69
C ASN A 176 8.79 13.26 -3.19
N MET A 177 9.68 13.42 -4.17
CA MET A 177 10.44 12.31 -4.74
C MET A 177 11.27 11.58 -3.69
N TYR A 178 11.94 12.33 -2.80
CA TYR A 178 12.72 11.77 -1.70
C TYR A 178 11.83 11.01 -0.72
N PHE A 179 10.72 11.62 -0.29
CA PHE A 179 9.79 10.96 0.63
C PHE A 179 9.09 9.76 0.03
N MET A 180 8.81 9.73 -1.28
CA MET A 180 8.32 8.54 -1.95
C MET A 180 9.29 7.35 -1.84
N PHE A 181 10.61 7.60 -1.87
CA PHE A 181 11.60 6.55 -1.63
C PHE A 181 11.59 6.09 -0.18
N THR A 182 11.66 7.03 0.76
CA THR A 182 11.62 6.72 2.20
C THR A 182 10.35 5.98 2.60
N ASN A 183 9.18 6.39 2.08
CA ASN A 183 7.91 5.71 2.27
C ASN A 183 7.97 4.27 1.75
N THR A 184 8.56 4.05 0.58
CA THR A 184 8.74 2.71 0.00
C THR A 184 9.64 1.84 0.86
N LEU A 185 10.76 2.37 1.36
CA LEU A 185 11.66 1.66 2.27
C LEU A 185 10.97 1.34 3.60
N GLY A 186 10.22 2.29 4.17
CA GLY A 186 9.44 2.08 5.38
C GLY A 186 8.37 1.01 5.21
N ALA A 187 7.71 0.94 4.04
CA ALA A 187 6.79 -0.16 3.74
C ALA A 187 7.49 -1.50 3.52
N ALA A 188 8.76 -1.51 3.09
CA ALA A 188 9.53 -2.74 2.99
C ALA A 188 9.90 -3.23 4.38
N LEU A 189 10.41 -2.35 5.24
CA LEU A 189 10.74 -2.68 6.64
C LEU A 189 9.50 -3.13 7.42
N TRP A 190 8.37 -2.44 7.27
CA TRP A 190 7.14 -2.88 7.91
C TRP A 190 6.70 -4.28 7.43
N ALA A 191 6.87 -4.61 6.16
CA ALA A 191 6.61 -5.96 5.67
C ALA A 191 7.57 -7.00 6.27
N VAL A 192 8.84 -6.66 6.49
CA VAL A 192 9.80 -7.52 7.19
C VAL A 192 9.38 -7.75 8.64
N ASP A 193 8.92 -6.70 9.33
CA ASP A 193 8.46 -6.82 10.71
C ASP A 193 7.23 -7.73 10.83
N ILE A 194 6.31 -7.68 9.85
CA ILE A 194 5.18 -8.62 9.78
C ILE A 194 5.68 -10.07 9.67
N GLU A 195 6.61 -10.34 8.76
CA GLU A 195 7.19 -11.69 8.59
C GLU A 195 7.92 -12.16 9.86
N ARG A 196 8.66 -11.28 10.54
CA ARG A 196 9.33 -11.59 11.82
C ARG A 196 8.32 -11.94 12.91
N GLN A 197 7.22 -11.18 13.01
CA GLN A 197 6.16 -11.46 13.98
C GLN A 197 5.45 -12.79 13.69
N GLU A 198 5.19 -13.09 12.42
CA GLU A 198 4.60 -14.38 12.01
C GLU A 198 5.51 -15.57 12.38
N LYS A 199 6.82 -15.45 12.13
CA LYS A 199 7.80 -16.48 12.52
C LYS A 199 7.87 -16.69 14.03
N GLN A 200 7.94 -15.60 14.80
CA GLN A 200 7.97 -15.68 16.27
C GLN A 200 6.68 -16.29 16.84
N ALA A 201 5.52 -15.97 16.24
CA ALA A 201 4.25 -16.60 16.64
C ALA A 201 4.25 -18.10 16.32
N ALA A 202 4.75 -18.50 15.15
CA ALA A 202 4.86 -19.90 14.76
C ALA A 202 5.81 -20.68 15.68
N GLU A 203 6.96 -20.10 16.06
CA GLU A 203 7.91 -20.70 17.00
C GLU A 203 7.31 -20.86 18.39
N LYS A 204 6.65 -19.83 18.93
CA LYS A 204 5.96 -19.91 20.22
C LYS A 204 4.90 -21.02 20.23
N ASN A 205 4.11 -21.10 19.17
CA ASN A 205 3.10 -22.16 19.01
C ASN A 205 3.75 -23.55 18.93
N ALA A 206 4.88 -23.70 18.23
CA ALA A 206 5.61 -24.96 18.15
C ALA A 206 6.19 -25.39 19.52
N ILE A 207 6.77 -24.46 20.28
CA ILE A 207 7.29 -24.71 21.63
C ILE A 207 6.14 -25.09 22.59
N GLN A 208 4.97 -24.47 22.45
CA GLN A 208 3.80 -24.78 23.28
C GLN A 208 3.19 -26.17 22.97
N LEU A 209 3.42 -26.72 21.78
CA LEU A 209 2.97 -28.07 21.39
C LEU A 209 3.98 -29.18 21.73
N GLN A 210 5.25 -28.85 22.00
CA GLN A 210 6.28 -29.82 22.45
C GLN A 210 5.96 -30.53 23.79
N PRO A 211 5.44 -29.88 24.85
CA PRO A 211 5.09 -30.59 26.08
C PRO A 211 3.88 -31.53 25.93
N LEU A 212 2.96 -31.26 24.99
CA LEU A 212 1.77 -32.09 24.76
C LEU A 212 2.12 -33.33 23.91
N THR A 213 3.02 -33.18 22.93
CA THR A 213 3.51 -34.30 22.11
C THR A 213 4.45 -35.23 22.87
N ALA A 214 5.29 -34.71 23.78
CA ALA A 214 6.15 -35.53 24.64
C ALA A 214 5.39 -36.44 25.62
N LEU A 215 4.17 -36.07 26.02
CA LEU A 215 3.29 -36.94 26.82
C LEU A 215 2.53 -37.98 25.99
N ILE A 216 2.36 -37.75 24.68
CA ILE A 216 1.70 -38.71 23.77
C ILE A 216 2.67 -39.81 23.30
N ASP A 217 3.98 -39.52 23.26
CA ASP A 217 5.01 -40.48 22.81
C ASP A 217 5.29 -41.60 23.83
N THR A 218 4.77 -41.51 25.06
CA THR A 218 4.92 -42.59 26.06
C THR A 218 3.86 -43.68 25.97
N ASP A 219 2.81 -43.53 25.14
CA ASP A 219 1.67 -44.46 25.14
C ASP A 219 1.27 -45.02 23.76
N SER A 220 2.07 -44.83 22.71
CA SER A 220 1.72 -45.29 21.35
C SER A 220 2.62 -46.40 20.80
N ASN A 221 2.56 -47.58 21.43
CA ASN A 221 2.69 -48.84 20.68
C ASN A 221 1.32 -49.27 20.14
N VAL A 222 0.72 -48.49 19.24
CA VAL A 222 -0.42 -48.96 18.41
C VAL A 222 -0.41 -48.27 17.04
N THR A 223 0.10 -49.01 16.05
CA THR A 223 -0.38 -49.18 14.66
C THR A 223 -1.31 -48.12 14.03
N ASN A 224 -0.84 -47.53 12.92
CA ASN A 224 -1.55 -47.08 11.71
C ASN A 224 -2.63 -45.96 11.77
N GLN A 225 -2.28 -44.78 11.21
CA GLN A 225 -2.79 -44.19 9.95
C GLN A 225 -2.82 -42.65 10.02
N PRO A 226 -2.41 -41.92 8.95
CA PRO A 226 -2.51 -40.47 8.91
C PRO A 226 -3.92 -40.04 8.45
N ARG A 227 -4.68 -39.39 9.33
CA ARG A 227 -5.92 -38.69 8.97
C ARG A 227 -5.66 -37.18 8.97
N CYS A 228 -5.86 -36.56 7.81
CA CYS A 228 -5.88 -35.12 7.60
C CYS A 228 -6.65 -34.38 8.69
N ALA A 229 -6.01 -33.40 9.33
CA ALA A 229 -6.70 -32.38 10.10
C ALA A 229 -6.17 -31.00 9.64
N ILE A 230 -7.07 -30.27 8.98
CA ILE A 230 -6.95 -28.86 8.66
C ILE A 230 -7.13 -28.12 10.00
N THR A 231 -6.07 -27.53 10.54
CA THR A 231 -6.20 -26.67 11.73
C THR A 231 -6.77 -25.32 11.31
N MET A 232 -8.02 -25.09 11.73
CA MET A 232 -8.69 -23.80 11.70
C MET A 232 -7.97 -22.80 12.62
N MET A 233 -7.96 -21.55 12.17
CA MET A 233 -7.45 -20.38 12.84
C MET A 233 -8.33 -20.05 14.07
N GLU A 234 -7.81 -20.19 15.28
CA GLU A 234 -8.44 -19.69 16.50
C GLU A 234 -7.65 -18.48 17.02
N THR A 235 -8.32 -17.33 17.03
CA THR A 235 -7.84 -16.08 17.63
C THR A 235 -7.97 -16.13 19.15
N PRO A 236 -7.05 -15.51 19.91
CA PRO A 236 -7.06 -15.55 21.37
C PRO A 236 -8.17 -14.67 21.95
N GLU A 237 -8.88 -15.21 22.94
CA GLU A 237 -9.81 -14.47 23.77
C GLU A 237 -9.10 -13.37 24.57
N THR A 238 -9.81 -12.27 24.75
CA THR A 238 -9.37 -11.08 25.50
C THR A 238 -9.58 -11.34 26.99
N PRO A 239 -8.61 -11.06 27.90
CA PRO A 239 -8.83 -11.31 29.31
C PRO A 239 -9.77 -10.25 29.91
N THR A 240 -10.95 -10.71 30.31
CA THR A 240 -11.87 -9.99 31.20
C THR A 240 -11.21 -9.68 32.54
N SER A 241 -11.29 -8.40 32.93
CA SER A 241 -10.86 -7.84 34.21
C SER A 241 -11.45 -8.59 35.42
N PRO A 242 -10.67 -8.87 36.49
CA PRO A 242 -11.21 -9.37 37.75
C PRO A 242 -11.95 -8.27 38.53
N LYS A 243 -13.15 -8.61 39.02
CA LYS A 243 -13.90 -7.84 40.02
C LYS A 243 -13.16 -7.90 41.36
N ILE A 244 -12.88 -6.74 41.95
CA ILE A 244 -12.39 -6.62 43.32
C ILE A 244 -13.62 -6.52 44.23
N ASP A 245 -13.76 -7.52 45.11
CA ASP A 245 -14.68 -7.52 46.24
C ASP A 245 -14.32 -6.38 47.21
N GLN A 246 -15.11 -5.29 47.20
CA GLN A 246 -15.15 -4.33 48.31
C GLN A 246 -16.21 -4.75 49.31
N LYS A 247 -15.87 -5.71 50.16
CA LYS A 247 -16.58 -5.96 51.42
C LYS A 247 -15.58 -6.50 52.43
N ASN A 248 -14.89 -5.61 53.13
CA ASN A 248 -14.33 -5.77 54.49
C ASN A 248 -13.20 -4.75 54.71
N GLU A 249 -13.52 -3.50 55.04
CA GLU A 249 -12.64 -2.67 55.86
C GLU A 249 -13.39 -1.47 56.47
N GLU A 250 -14.58 -1.75 57.02
CA GLU A 250 -15.14 -0.93 58.09
C GLU A 250 -14.82 -1.65 59.41
N LYS A 251 -13.58 -1.52 59.90
CA LYS A 251 -13.15 -1.86 61.28
C LYS A 251 -11.64 -1.57 61.53
N ALA A 252 -11.31 -0.29 61.65
CA ALA A 252 -10.21 0.31 62.44
C ALA A 252 -10.22 1.81 62.09
N LYS A 253 -10.73 2.78 62.87
CA LYS A 253 -10.43 3.15 64.26
C LYS A 253 -8.95 2.91 64.57
N VAL A 254 -8.10 3.92 64.34
CA VAL A 254 -7.69 4.99 65.27
C VAL A 254 -6.97 6.08 64.47
#